data_AF-A0AAW1M7Z3-F1
#
_entry.id   AF-A0AAW1M7Z3-F1
#
_cell.length_a   1.000
_cell.length_b   1.000
_cell.length_c   1.000
_cell.angle_alpha   90.00
_cell.angle_beta   90.00
_cell.angle_gamma   90.00
#
_symmetry.space_group_name_H-M   'P 1'
#
loop_
_entity.id
_entity.type
_entity.pdbx_description
1 polymer ?
#
loop_
_entity_poly.entity_id
_entity_poly.type
_entity_poly.pdbx_seq_one_letter_code
_entity_poly.pdbx_strand_id
1 'polypeptide(L)'
;MVTVKTHEEPIDTGHIFNTDKKFKDRDELISEVKKTGLLHNINVRIDSYHAQRGFGEQWFKWDRSGSYQFRSDLDAPSTKSFTGSRKCDCPFKLKAVGQVDGTWKLYVHNGYHNHFIGAKLDVLNADVIVFESTVVF
;
A
#
# COMPACT_ATOMS: atom_id res chain seq x y z
N MET A 1 2.38 1.36 37.90
CA MET A 1 2.26 1.92 36.54
C MET A 1 3.14 1.08 35.62
N VAL A 2 2.55 0.21 34.80
CA VAL A 2 3.31 -0.62 33.86
C VAL A 2 3.62 0.26 32.65
N THR A 3 4.88 0.66 32.51
CA THR A 3 5.35 1.32 31.29
C THR A 3 5.43 0.27 30.20
N VAL A 4 4.40 0.17 29.37
CA VAL A 4 4.47 -0.63 28.13
C VAL A 4 5.44 0.11 27.21
N LYS A 5 6.69 -0.31 27.21
CA LYS A 5 7.63 0.06 26.14
C LYS A 5 7.16 -0.71 24.90
N THR A 6 6.34 -0.08 24.06
CA THR A 6 6.00 -0.64 22.75
C THR A 6 7.26 -0.62 21.92
N HIS A 7 8.00 -1.72 21.92
CA HIS A 7 9.09 -1.92 20.99
C HIS A 7 8.45 -2.02 19.59
N GLU A 8 8.73 -1.04 18.74
CA GLU A 8 8.23 -0.97 17.36
C GLU A 8 8.95 -2.03 16.52
N GLU A 9 8.47 -3.27 16.58
CA GLU A 9 9.07 -4.34 15.78
C GLU A 9 8.67 -4.19 14.32
N PRO A 10 9.63 -4.28 13.38
CA PRO A 10 9.33 -4.29 11.96
C PRO A 10 8.46 -5.50 11.63
N ILE A 11 7.33 -5.27 10.95
CA ILE A 11 6.35 -6.31 10.61
C ILE A 11 6.58 -6.72 9.15
N ASP A 12 6.77 -8.01 8.89
CA ASP A 12 6.79 -8.57 7.54
C ASP A 12 5.40 -9.09 7.16
N THR A 13 4.80 -8.50 6.13
CA THR A 13 3.51 -8.92 5.58
C THR A 13 3.63 -9.45 4.16
N GLY A 14 4.82 -9.80 3.68
CA GLY A 14 5.01 -10.33 2.32
C GLY A 14 4.13 -11.56 2.06
N HIS A 15 4.00 -12.43 3.07
CA HIS A 15 3.30 -13.71 3.01
C HIS A 15 1.79 -13.60 2.69
N ILE A 16 1.16 -12.43 2.85
CA ILE A 16 -0.28 -12.25 2.53
C ILE A 16 -0.53 -12.21 1.01
N PHE A 17 0.50 -11.90 0.23
CA PHE A 17 0.38 -11.77 -1.22
C PHE A 17 0.68 -13.11 -1.89
N ASN A 18 -0.29 -13.60 -2.68
CA ASN A 18 -0.13 -14.86 -3.41
C ASN A 18 0.81 -14.65 -4.62
N THR A 19 2.04 -15.14 -4.50
CA THR A 19 3.05 -15.07 -5.57
C THR A 19 2.98 -16.21 -6.58
N ASP A 20 2.20 -17.25 -6.31
CA ASP A 20 2.07 -18.42 -7.19
C ASP A 20 0.97 -18.25 -8.23
N LYS A 21 -0.03 -17.41 -7.93
CA LYS A 21 -1.13 -17.07 -8.85
C LYS A 21 -0.61 -16.34 -10.08
N LYS A 22 -1.05 -16.81 -11.26
CA LYS A 22 -0.99 -16.07 -12.52
C LYS A 22 -2.29 -15.31 -12.72
N PHE A 23 -2.18 -14.08 -13.19
CA PHE A 23 -3.31 -13.21 -13.54
C PHE A 23 -3.43 -13.11 -15.06
N LYS A 24 -4.65 -12.98 -15.57
CA LYS A 24 -4.91 -12.92 -17.01
C LYS A 24 -4.25 -11.70 -17.65
N ASP A 25 -4.32 -10.57 -16.96
CA ASP A 25 -3.80 -9.29 -17.42
C ASP A 25 -3.34 -8.42 -16.24
N ARG A 26 -2.80 -7.25 -16.58
CA ARG A 26 -2.26 -6.28 -15.61
C ARG A 26 -3.33 -5.72 -14.69
N ASP A 27 -4.53 -5.49 -15.20
CA ASP A 27 -5.59 -4.80 -14.45
C ASP A 27 -6.22 -5.72 -13.41
N GLU A 28 -6.40 -7.01 -13.76
CA GLU A 28 -6.78 -8.05 -12.82
C GLU A 28 -5.77 -8.15 -11.66
N LEU A 29 -4.47 -8.15 -11.98
CA LEU A 29 -3.41 -8.19 -10.97
C LEU A 29 -3.46 -6.96 -10.05
N ILE A 30 -3.59 -5.75 -10.61
CA ILE A 30 -3.65 -4.51 -9.82
C ILE A 30 -4.85 -4.54 -8.87
N SER A 31 -6.01 -4.99 -9.35
CA SER A 31 -7.24 -5.09 -8.56
C SER A 31 -7.06 -6.05 -7.39
N GLU A 32 -6.51 -7.24 -7.64
CA GLU A 32 -6.25 -8.22 -6.59
C GLU A 32 -5.25 -7.71 -5.55
N VAL A 33 -4.11 -7.16 -5.99
CA VAL A 33 -3.07 -6.63 -5.08
C VAL A 33 -3.65 -5.59 -4.13
N LYS A 34 -4.44 -4.65 -4.66
CA LYS A 34 -5.10 -3.62 -3.84
C LYS A 34 -6.13 -4.23 -2.90
N LYS A 35 -6.94 -5.17 -3.39
CA LYS A 35 -7.97 -5.85 -2.58
C LYS A 35 -7.34 -6.65 -1.43
N THR A 36 -6.31 -7.45 -1.70
CA THR A 36 -5.57 -8.20 -0.68
C THR A 36 -4.96 -7.24 0.34
N GLY A 37 -4.31 -6.17 -0.11
CA GLY A 37 -3.78 -5.15 0.78
C GLY A 37 -4.85 -4.60 1.72
N LEU A 38 -5.98 -4.13 1.18
CA LEU A 38 -7.08 -3.57 1.96
C LEU A 38 -7.68 -4.56 2.97
N LEU A 39 -7.84 -5.83 2.58
CA LEU A 39 -8.31 -6.89 3.48
C LEU A 39 -7.42 -7.06 4.72
N HIS A 40 -6.12 -6.79 4.57
CA HIS A 40 -5.12 -6.88 5.63
C HIS A 40 -4.70 -5.51 6.20
N ASN A 41 -5.49 -4.44 5.98
CA ASN A 41 -5.21 -3.08 6.44
C ASN A 41 -3.91 -2.44 5.88
N ILE A 42 -3.49 -2.86 4.69
CA ILE A 42 -2.33 -2.34 3.96
C ILE A 42 -2.83 -1.58 2.73
N ASN A 43 -2.75 -0.25 2.75
CA ASN A 43 -3.13 0.56 1.61
C ASN A 43 -2.01 0.51 0.54
N VAL A 44 -2.15 -0.39 -0.44
CA VAL A 44 -1.18 -0.56 -1.53
C VAL A 44 -1.48 0.42 -2.68
N ARG A 45 -0.48 1.19 -3.09
CA ARG A 45 -0.54 2.11 -4.23
C ARG A 45 0.36 1.65 -5.38
N ILE A 46 -0.04 2.04 -6.58
CA ILE A 46 0.78 1.94 -7.79
C ILE A 46 1.98 2.89 -7.62
N ASP A 47 3.19 2.39 -7.88
CA ASP A 47 4.43 3.18 -7.81
C ASP A 47 4.86 3.61 -9.22
N SER A 48 5.59 2.75 -9.93
CA SER A 48 6.09 2.99 -11.28
C SER A 48 5.67 1.88 -12.23
N TYR A 49 5.76 2.17 -13.52
CA TYR A 49 5.59 1.19 -14.59
C TYR A 49 6.75 1.32 -15.57
N HIS A 50 7.33 0.18 -15.95
CA HIS A 50 8.39 0.11 -16.95
C HIS A 50 8.01 -0.92 -18.01
N ALA A 51 8.18 -0.60 -19.29
CA ALA A 51 7.98 -1.54 -20.37
C ALA A 51 9.29 -1.71 -21.13
N GLN A 52 9.78 -2.95 -21.26
CA GLN A 52 10.97 -3.25 -22.04
C GLN A 52 10.71 -4.45 -22.95
N ARG A 53 10.93 -4.25 -24.26
CA ARG A 53 10.80 -5.31 -25.29
C ARG A 53 9.46 -6.06 -25.25
N GLY A 54 8.36 -5.36 -24.95
CA GLY A 54 7.02 -5.95 -24.88
C GLY A 54 6.63 -6.56 -23.53
N PHE A 55 7.55 -6.61 -22.56
CA PHE A 55 7.27 -7.06 -21.19
C PHE A 55 7.12 -5.86 -20.26
N GLY A 56 6.02 -5.83 -19.52
CA GLY A 56 5.73 -4.79 -18.54
C GLY A 56 6.14 -5.20 -17.13
N GLU A 57 6.72 -4.25 -16.38
CA GLU A 57 6.99 -4.34 -14.96
C GLU A 57 6.15 -3.29 -14.23
N GLN A 58 5.30 -3.73 -13.32
CA GLN A 58 4.46 -2.87 -12.49
C GLN A 58 4.93 -2.93 -11.04
N TRP A 59 5.29 -1.78 -10.48
CA TRP A 59 5.72 -1.67 -9.09
C TRP A 59 4.61 -1.14 -8.19
N PHE A 60 4.61 -1.58 -6.94
CA PHE A 60 3.68 -1.12 -5.91
C PHE A 60 4.42 -0.81 -4.62
N LYS A 61 3.86 0.12 -3.86
CA LYS A 61 4.36 0.53 -2.54
C LYS A 61 3.19 0.78 -1.60
N TRP A 62 3.48 0.95 -0.31
CA TRP A 62 2.46 1.38 0.64
C TRP A 62 2.18 2.89 0.52
N ASP A 63 0.95 3.29 0.84
CA ASP A 63 0.38 4.62 0.59
C ASP A 63 1.27 5.79 1.07
N ARG A 64 1.79 5.71 2.30
CA ARG A 64 2.64 6.75 2.89
C ARG A 64 4.14 6.44 2.75
N SER A 65 4.53 5.60 1.79
CA SER A 65 5.95 5.34 1.46
C SER A 65 6.62 6.56 0.78
N GLY A 66 7.95 6.64 0.91
CA GLY A 66 8.81 7.70 0.42
C GLY A 66 8.95 8.91 1.35
N SER A 67 9.63 9.94 0.86
CA SER A 67 9.83 11.22 1.55
C SER A 67 9.11 12.37 0.83
N TYR A 68 8.88 13.48 1.53
CA TYR A 68 8.45 14.70 0.88
C TYR A 68 9.64 15.31 0.15
N GLN A 69 9.48 15.62 -1.14
CA GLN A 69 10.51 16.33 -1.90
C GLN A 69 10.06 17.78 -2.08
N PHE A 70 10.79 18.70 -1.45
CA PHE A 70 10.63 20.13 -1.68
C PHE A 70 11.31 20.50 -3.00
N ARG A 71 10.67 21.33 -3.82
CA ARG A 71 11.23 21.79 -5.10
C ARG A 71 12.23 22.93 -4.92
N SER A 72 12.18 23.61 -3.77
CA SER A 72 13.11 24.65 -3.35
C SER A 72 13.08 24.80 -1.82
N ASP A 73 14.10 25.44 -1.25
CA ASP A 73 14.16 25.72 0.19
C ASP A 73 13.06 26.69 0.67
N LEU A 74 12.48 27.46 -0.26
CA LEU A 74 11.35 28.37 -0.01
C LEU A 74 10.00 27.64 0.09
N ASP A 75 9.92 26.41 -0.46
CA ASP A 75 8.73 25.56 -0.40
C ASP A 75 8.69 24.69 0.88
N ALA A 76 9.72 24.80 1.73
CA ALA A 76 9.74 24.10 3.01
C ALA A 76 8.60 24.63 3.91
N PRO A 77 7.69 23.77 4.40
CA PRO A 77 6.55 24.21 5.17
C PRO A 77 7.04 24.84 6.46
N SER A 78 6.58 26.06 6.73
CA SER A 78 6.56 26.56 8.10
C SER A 78 5.81 25.52 8.94
N THR A 79 6.28 25.28 10.17
CA THR A 79 5.81 24.23 11.09
C THR A 79 4.29 24.20 11.35
N LYS A 80 3.53 25.16 10.83
CA LYS A 80 2.09 25.39 11.05
C LYS A 80 1.16 24.87 9.94
N SER A 81 1.66 24.45 8.76
CA SER A 81 0.78 24.10 7.61
C SER A 81 0.66 22.60 7.28
N PHE A 82 1.29 21.71 8.04
CA PHE A 82 1.33 20.28 7.68
C PHE A 82 0.14 19.50 8.26
N THR A 83 -1.02 19.58 7.60
CA THR A 83 -2.23 18.83 7.95
C THR A 83 -2.37 17.48 7.21
N GLY A 84 -1.41 17.11 6.36
CA GLY A 84 -1.41 15.83 5.63
C GLY A 84 -0.77 14.67 6.41
N SER A 85 -1.20 13.43 6.13
CA SER A 85 -0.57 12.23 6.71
C SER A 85 0.92 12.19 6.35
N ARG A 86 1.80 12.17 7.36
CA ARG A 86 3.26 12.14 7.14
C ARG A 86 3.65 10.88 6.37
N LYS A 87 4.43 11.02 5.30
CA LYS A 87 5.13 9.90 4.70
C LYS A 87 6.18 9.37 5.69
N CYS A 88 6.41 8.05 5.72
CA CYS A 88 7.31 7.41 6.69
C CYS A 88 8.42 6.58 6.04
N ASP A 89 8.65 6.77 4.74
CA ASP A 89 9.69 6.04 4.00
C ASP A 89 9.61 4.52 4.14
N CYS A 90 8.37 3.98 4.17
CA CYS A 90 8.15 2.55 4.32
C CYS A 90 8.82 1.76 3.19
N PRO A 91 9.63 0.72 3.50
CA PRO A 91 10.37 -0.04 2.50
C PRO A 91 9.53 -1.11 1.79
N PHE A 92 8.28 -1.34 2.22
CA PHE A 92 7.36 -2.28 1.61
C PHE A 92 7.23 -2.05 0.10
N LYS A 93 7.48 -3.11 -0.68
CA LYS A 93 7.50 -3.04 -2.14
C LYS A 93 7.11 -4.36 -2.79
N LEU A 94 6.24 -4.28 -3.79
CA LEU A 94 5.87 -5.41 -4.65
C LEU A 94 6.27 -5.13 -6.09
N LYS A 95 6.58 -6.20 -6.83
CA LYS A 95 6.88 -6.17 -8.26
C LYS A 95 5.97 -7.15 -8.97
N ALA A 96 5.33 -6.71 -10.04
CA ALA A 96 4.60 -7.57 -10.95
C ALA A 96 5.24 -7.53 -12.34
N VAL A 97 5.33 -8.70 -12.98
CA VAL A 97 6.01 -8.86 -14.27
C VAL A 97 5.09 -9.57 -15.25
N GLY A 98 4.89 -8.95 -16.42
CA GLY A 98 4.23 -9.57 -17.56
C GLY A 98 5.07 -10.72 -18.13
N GLN A 99 4.40 -11.83 -18.43
CA GLN A 99 4.99 -13.07 -18.93
C GLN A 99 4.81 -13.18 -20.45
N VAL A 100 5.55 -14.11 -21.08
CA VAL A 100 5.49 -14.37 -22.53
C VAL A 100 4.12 -14.86 -22.98
N ASP A 101 3.41 -15.60 -22.13
CA ASP A 101 2.06 -16.09 -22.38
C ASP A 101 0.97 -15.01 -22.20
N GLY A 102 1.36 -13.74 -22.00
CA GLY A 102 0.45 -12.61 -21.76
C GLY A 102 -0.06 -12.52 -20.33
N THR A 103 0.22 -13.51 -19.48
CA THR A 103 -0.18 -13.50 -18.07
C THR A 103 0.71 -12.60 -17.23
N TRP A 104 0.30 -12.31 -16.01
CA TRP A 104 1.05 -11.50 -15.07
C TRP A 104 1.31 -12.26 -13.78
N LYS A 105 2.50 -12.08 -13.21
CA LYS A 105 2.90 -12.72 -11.94
C LYS A 105 3.40 -11.68 -10.94
N LEU A 106 2.96 -11.83 -9.69
CA LEU A 106 3.34 -10.96 -8.58
C LEU A 106 4.52 -11.55 -7.81
N TYR A 107 5.41 -10.68 -7.34
CA TYR A 107 6.55 -11.00 -6.49
C TYR A 107 6.61 -10.01 -5.32
N VAL A 108 6.93 -10.51 -4.14
CA VAL A 108 7.28 -9.68 -2.99
C VAL A 108 8.73 -9.25 -3.16
N HIS A 109 8.97 -7.96 -3.37
CA HIS A 109 10.33 -7.43 -3.42
C HIS A 109 10.84 -7.13 -2.00
N ASN A 110 9.99 -6.53 -1.18
CA ASN A 110 10.22 -6.33 0.24
C ASN A 110 8.89 -6.34 1.00
N GLY A 111 8.72 -7.28 1.95
CA GLY A 111 7.51 -7.43 2.75
C GLY A 111 7.49 -6.63 4.06
N TYR A 112 8.62 -6.02 4.44
CA TYR A 112 8.77 -5.34 5.72
C TYR A 112 8.14 -3.94 5.74
N HIS A 113 7.56 -3.61 6.89
CA HIS A 113 7.08 -2.27 7.23
C HIS A 113 7.87 -1.73 8.42
N ASN A 114 8.26 -0.46 8.35
CA ASN A 114 8.94 0.26 9.43
C ASN A 114 7.96 1.07 10.30
N HIS A 115 6.67 0.79 10.19
CA HIS A 115 5.60 1.45 10.91
C HIS A 115 4.54 0.44 11.32
N PHE A 116 3.73 0.80 12.30
CA PHE A 116 2.59 -0.02 12.70
C PHE A 116 1.59 -0.17 11.54
N ILE A 117 1.11 -1.39 11.35
CA ILE A 117 0.03 -1.73 10.42
C ILE A 117 -1.25 -1.67 11.24
N GLY A 118 -1.66 -0.44 11.54
CA GLY A 118 -2.81 -0.13 12.39
C GLY A 118 -4.02 0.23 11.57
N ALA A 119 -5.12 -0.47 11.86
CA ALA A 119 -6.44 -0.33 11.26
C ALA A 119 -6.85 1.13 11.04
N LYS A 120 -7.34 1.40 9.83
CA LYS A 120 -8.09 2.60 9.43
C LYS A 120 -7.40 3.93 9.79
N LEU A 121 -6.72 4.52 8.80
CA LEU A 121 -6.51 5.97 8.76
C LEU A 121 -7.82 6.66 9.18
N ASP A 122 -7.73 7.43 10.26
CA ASP A 122 -8.74 8.26 10.88
C ASP A 122 -9.89 8.66 9.94
N VAL A 123 -10.97 7.87 9.95
CA VAL A 123 -12.33 8.35 9.68
C VAL A 123 -12.99 8.64 11.02
N LEU A 124 -12.29 9.42 11.85
CA LEU A 124 -12.91 10.23 12.88
C LEU A 124 -12.92 11.64 12.29
N ASN A 125 -13.91 11.89 11.43
CA ASN A 125 -14.51 13.17 11.02
C ASN A 125 -15.03 13.09 9.57
N ALA A 126 -16.14 12.37 9.39
CA ALA A 126 -17.27 12.72 8.52
C ALA A 126 -18.15 11.48 8.34
N ASP A 127 -19.31 11.53 8.99
CA ASP A 127 -20.57 10.90 8.61
C ASP A 127 -20.61 9.37 8.49
N VAL A 128 -21.03 8.79 9.62
CA VAL A 128 -21.96 7.66 9.74
C VAL A 128 -22.67 7.32 8.42
N ILE A 129 -22.32 6.19 7.81
CA ILE A 129 -23.23 5.47 6.90
C ILE A 129 -23.61 4.18 7.62
N VAL A 130 -24.76 4.22 8.28
CA VAL A 130 -25.47 3.02 8.71
C VAL A 130 -26.06 2.40 7.45
N PHE A 131 -25.65 1.18 7.09
CA PHE A 131 -26.45 0.35 6.20
C PHE A 131 -27.42 -0.45 7.08
N GLU A 132 -28.65 0.04 7.22
CA GLU A 132 -29.75 -0.78 7.71
C GLU A 132 -30.14 -1.75 6.59
N SER A 133 -29.88 -3.04 6.79
CA SER A 133 -30.45 -4.10 5.97
C SER A 133 -31.81 -4.50 6.55
N THR A 134 -32.89 -3.93 6.02
CA THR A 134 -34.24 -4.46 6.25
C THR A 134 -34.49 -5.58 5.25
N VAL A 135 -34.44 -6.83 5.73
CA VAL A 135 -35.02 -7.98 5.04
C VAL A 135 -36.50 -7.96 5.33
N VAL A 136 -37.34 -7.79 4.30
CA VAL A 136 -38.77 -8.03 4.38
C VAL A 136 -39.03 -9.40 3.75
N PHE A 137 -39.62 -10.29 4.54
CA PHE A 137 -40.12 -11.61 4.11
C PHE A 137 -41.41 -11.47 3.31
#